data_AF-A0A8K0CPJ2-F1
#
_entry.id   AF-A0A8K0CPJ2-F1
#
_cell.length_a   1.000
_cell.length_b   1.000
_cell.length_c   1.000
_cell.angle_alpha   90.00
_cell.angle_beta   90.00
_cell.angle_gamma   90.00
#
_symmetry.space_group_name_H-M   'P 1'
#
loop_
_entity.id
_entity.type
_entity.pdbx_description
1 polymer ?
#
loop_
_entity_poly.entity_id
_entity_poly.type
_entity_poly.pdbx_seq_one_letter_code
_entity_poly.pdbx_strand_id
1 'polypeptide(L)'
;MTEWLTTIAMKDQIWGLVKNKIPKEKVYHLDEYDEQHGHCVLRLPPYHCHFNTIEMVWSETKRHYDANIKKTSSTATEVLNIWTQAIERVIVSHGKSYVQHTERVILSAWETENCLTLKLMS
;
A
#
# COMPACT_ATOMS: atom_id res chain seq x y z
N MET A 1 -21.59 -23.89 -36.99
CA MET A 1 -22.32 -23.23 -35.88
C MET A 1 -22.34 -24.09 -34.61
N THR A 2 -22.39 -25.42 -34.72
CA THR A 2 -22.39 -26.38 -33.59
C THR A 2 -21.05 -26.50 -32.86
N GLU A 3 -19.91 -26.62 -33.57
CA GLU A 3 -18.58 -26.75 -32.95
C GLU A 3 -18.19 -25.58 -32.03
N TRP A 4 -18.59 -24.36 -32.39
CA TRP A 4 -18.32 -23.16 -31.60
C TRP A 4 -19.08 -23.17 -30.27
N LEU A 5 -20.35 -23.59 -30.29
CA LEU A 5 -21.17 -23.77 -29.09
C LEU A 5 -20.63 -24.88 -28.19
N THR A 6 -20.15 -25.99 -28.78
CA THR A 6 -19.51 -27.08 -28.03
C THR A 6 -18.21 -26.61 -27.35
N THR A 7 -17.43 -25.78 -28.04
CA THR A 7 -16.17 -25.22 -27.51
C THR A 7 -16.41 -24.27 -26.33
N ILE A 8 -17.47 -23.44 -26.40
CA ILE A 8 -17.89 -22.57 -25.30
C ILE A 8 -18.38 -23.39 -24.12
N ALA A 9 -19.23 -24.39 -24.35
CA ALA A 9 -19.74 -25.27 -23.30
C ALA A 9 -18.60 -26.04 -22.58
N MET A 10 -17.58 -26.51 -23.33
CA MET A 10 -16.38 -27.12 -22.75
C MET A 10 -15.58 -26.13 -21.91
N LYS A 11 -15.39 -24.89 -22.39
CA LYS A 11 -14.70 -23.84 -21.64
C LYS A 11 -15.41 -23.54 -20.32
N ASP A 12 -16.73 -23.44 -20.32
CA ASP A 12 -17.52 -23.17 -19.11
C ASP A 12 -17.45 -24.31 -18.11
N GLN A 13 -17.49 -25.57 -18.57
CA GLN A 13 -17.30 -26.73 -17.70
C GLN A 13 -15.90 -26.76 -17.06
N ILE A 14 -14.85 -26.53 -17.86
CA ILE A 14 -13.47 -26.44 -17.37
C ILE A 14 -13.35 -25.28 -16.38
N TRP A 15 -13.93 -24.11 -16.69
CA TRP A 15 -13.91 -22.96 -15.80
C TRP A 15 -14.63 -23.23 -14.47
N GLY A 16 -15.77 -23.92 -14.49
CA GLY A 16 -16.47 -24.32 -13.28
C GLY A 16 -15.62 -25.22 -12.37
N LEU A 17 -14.86 -26.16 -12.95
CA LEU A 17 -13.93 -27.01 -12.20
C LEU A 17 -12.74 -26.22 -11.65
N VAL A 18 -12.15 -25.35 -12.47
CA VAL A 18 -11.00 -24.51 -12.08
C VAL A 18 -11.38 -23.51 -11.00
N LYS A 19 -12.53 -22.83 -11.13
CA LYS A 19 -13.00 -21.82 -10.17
C LYS A 19 -13.12 -22.36 -8.75
N ASN A 20 -13.49 -23.64 -8.59
CA ASN A 20 -13.58 -24.28 -7.28
C ASN A 20 -12.23 -24.69 -6.69
N LYS A 21 -11.17 -24.74 -7.51
CA LYS A 21 -9.79 -25.04 -7.09
C LYS A 21 -8.97 -23.78 -6.85
N ILE A 22 -9.40 -22.63 -7.37
CA ILE A 22 -8.76 -21.35 -7.09
C ILE A 22 -9.00 -21.00 -5.60
N PRO A 23 -7.93 -20.73 -4.82
CA PRO A 23 -8.07 -20.25 -3.45
C PRO A 23 -8.99 -19.03 -3.41
N LYS A 24 -10.00 -19.07 -2.54
CA LYS A 24 -10.95 -17.96 -2.38
C LYS A 24 -10.30 -16.71 -1.82
N GLU A 25 -9.26 -16.90 -1.00
CA GLU A 25 -8.42 -15.84 -0.48
C GLU A 25 -7.12 -15.79 -1.27
N LYS A 26 -6.68 -14.56 -1.57
CA LYS A 26 -5.35 -14.36 -2.17
C LYS A 26 -4.31 -14.54 -1.07
N VAL A 27 -3.37 -15.45 -1.29
CA VAL A 27 -2.20 -15.63 -0.44
C VAL A 27 -1.05 -14.85 -1.06
N TYR A 28 -0.37 -14.04 -0.26
CA TYR A 28 0.79 -13.27 -0.69
C TYR A 28 2.00 -13.73 0.11
N HIS A 29 3.10 -14.04 -0.57
CA HIS A 29 4.36 -14.42 0.09
C HIS A 29 4.88 -13.36 1.08
N LEU A 30 4.62 -12.07 0.82
CA LEU A 30 4.98 -11.01 1.74
C LEU A 30 4.17 -11.07 3.04
N ASP A 31 2.89 -11.47 2.98
CA ASP A 31 2.05 -11.56 4.17
C ASP A 31 2.56 -12.69 5.07
N GLU A 32 2.94 -13.84 4.48
CA GLU A 32 3.57 -14.96 5.21
C GLU A 32 4.94 -14.58 5.79
N TYR A 33 5.75 -13.84 5.03
CA TYR A 33 7.07 -13.38 5.47
C TYR A 33 6.97 -12.38 6.62
N ASP A 34 6.09 -11.40 6.53
CA ASP A 34 5.88 -10.38 7.55
C ASP A 34 5.29 -11.01 8.84
N GLU A 35 4.37 -11.96 8.70
CA GLU A 35 3.81 -12.71 9.82
C GLU A 35 4.88 -13.50 10.59
N GLN A 36 5.86 -14.10 9.91
CA GLN A 36 7.00 -14.76 10.55
C GLN A 36 7.85 -13.82 11.41
N HIS A 37 7.81 -12.51 11.15
CA HIS A 37 8.50 -11.48 11.92
C HIS A 37 7.59 -10.78 12.95
N GLY A 38 6.36 -11.26 13.14
CA GLY A 38 5.39 -10.66 14.05
C GLY A 38 4.76 -9.37 13.51
N HIS A 39 4.81 -9.14 12.20
CA HIS A 39 4.18 -8.03 11.53
C HIS A 39 2.84 -8.44 10.90
N CYS A 40 1.90 -7.50 10.85
CA CYS A 40 0.59 -7.70 10.21
C CYS A 40 0.45 -6.71 9.06
N VAL A 41 0.08 -7.19 7.87
CA VAL A 41 -0.07 -6.37 6.68
C VAL A 41 -1.46 -5.74 6.63
N LEU A 42 -1.50 -4.40 6.75
CA LEU A 42 -2.71 -3.62 6.54
C LEU A 42 -2.96 -3.39 5.04
N ARG A 43 -4.10 -3.85 4.52
CA ARG A 43 -4.50 -3.62 3.12
C ARG A 43 -5.42 -2.39 3.03
N LEU A 44 -4.94 -1.38 2.32
CA LEU A 44 -5.70 -0.16 2.06
C LEU A 44 -6.50 -0.27 0.76
N PRO A 45 -7.68 0.36 0.67
CA PRO A 45 -8.45 0.41 -0.56
C PRO A 45 -7.67 1.18 -1.64
N PRO A 46 -7.82 0.79 -2.91
CA PRO A 46 -7.10 1.42 -4.01
C PRO A 46 -7.50 2.89 -4.16
N TYR A 47 -6.55 3.76 -4.50
CA TYR A 47 -6.75 5.20 -4.72
C TYR A 47 -7.06 6.06 -3.47
N HIS A 48 -6.90 5.52 -2.26
CA HIS A 48 -7.07 6.27 -1.00
C HIS A 48 -5.72 6.61 -0.35
N CYS A 49 -4.99 7.56 -0.94
CA CYS A 49 -3.67 7.97 -0.44
C CYS A 49 -3.71 8.56 0.99
N HIS A 50 -4.85 9.07 1.45
CA HIS A 50 -5.03 9.61 2.80
C HIS A 50 -4.96 8.53 3.90
N PHE A 51 -5.10 7.25 3.56
CA PHE A 51 -4.88 6.16 4.50
C PHE A 51 -3.40 5.72 4.56
N ASN A 52 -2.54 6.27 3.72
CA ASN A 52 -1.13 5.90 3.65
C ASN A 52 -0.25 6.99 4.25
N THR A 53 0.21 6.77 5.49
CA THR A 53 1.06 7.74 6.22
C THR A 53 2.31 8.15 5.45
N ILE A 54 2.88 7.24 4.63
CA ILE A 54 4.11 7.53 3.88
C ILE A 54 3.92 8.67 2.88
N GLU A 55 2.69 8.90 2.39
CA GLU A 55 2.41 9.98 1.44
C GLU A 55 2.60 11.36 2.08
N MET A 56 2.24 11.49 3.37
CA MET A 56 2.48 12.72 4.14
C MET A 56 3.97 12.97 4.34
N VAL A 57 4.69 11.92 4.76
CA VAL A 57 6.15 11.97 4.93
C VAL A 57 6.82 12.33 3.60
N TRP A 58 6.43 11.67 2.51
CA TRP A 58 7.02 11.86 1.19
C TRP A 58 6.78 13.26 0.63
N SER A 59 5.58 13.82 0.83
CA SER A 59 5.24 15.19 0.43
C SER A 59 6.17 16.22 1.08
N GLU A 60 6.39 16.10 2.39
CA GLU A 60 7.24 17.03 3.12
C GLU A 60 8.72 16.84 2.81
N THR A 61 9.18 15.59 2.74
CA THR A 61 10.56 15.26 2.39
C THR A 61 10.92 15.81 1.01
N LYS A 62 10.05 15.65 0.01
CA LYS A 62 10.25 16.26 -1.32
C LYS A 62 10.34 17.78 -1.25
N ARG A 63 9.44 18.43 -0.50
CA ARG A 63 9.48 19.90 -0.33
C ARG A 63 10.79 20.36 0.30
N HIS A 64 11.30 19.61 1.28
CA HIS A 64 12.61 19.90 1.87
C HIS A 64 13.73 19.70 0.85
N TYR A 65 13.73 18.58 0.13
CA TYR A 65 14.72 18.31 -0.91
C TYR A 65 14.75 19.41 -1.98
N ASP A 66 13.60 19.75 -2.55
CA ASP A 66 13.47 20.77 -3.62
C ASP A 66 13.92 22.16 -3.16
N ALA A 67 13.75 22.48 -1.88
CA ALA A 67 14.18 23.74 -1.30
C ALA A 67 15.71 23.81 -1.07
N ASN A 68 16.39 22.67 -0.94
CA ASN A 68 17.80 22.59 -0.53
C ASN A 68 18.72 22.09 -1.65
N ILE A 69 18.18 21.46 -2.70
CA ILE A 69 18.98 21.01 -3.84
C ILE A 69 19.47 22.22 -4.67
N LYS A 70 20.72 22.15 -5.12
CA LYS A 70 21.27 23.15 -6.03
C LYS A 70 20.59 23.00 -7.40
N LYS A 71 20.25 24.10 -8.04
CA LYS A 71 19.67 24.10 -9.41
C LYS A 71 20.66 23.68 -10.50
N THR A 72 21.96 23.65 -10.16
CA THR A 72 23.06 23.19 -11.02
C THR A 72 23.45 21.75 -10.66
N SER A 73 24.36 21.13 -11.41
CA SER A 73 24.80 19.75 -11.25
C SER A 73 25.31 19.44 -9.82
N SER A 74 24.44 18.84 -8.99
CA SER A 74 24.82 18.25 -7.71
C SER A 74 25.43 16.87 -7.93
N THR A 75 26.39 16.51 -7.07
CA THR A 75 26.95 15.16 -7.03
C THR A 75 25.96 14.18 -6.41
N ALA A 76 26.09 12.89 -6.74
CA ALA A 76 25.24 11.85 -6.15
C ALA A 76 25.31 11.82 -4.62
N THR A 77 26.48 12.08 -4.05
CA THR A 77 26.69 12.14 -2.59
C THR A 77 25.94 13.31 -1.96
N GLU A 78 25.97 14.49 -2.58
CA GLU A 78 25.20 15.65 -2.10
C GLU A 78 23.69 15.37 -2.15
N VAL A 79 23.21 14.78 -3.24
CA VAL A 79 21.80 14.39 -3.40
C VAL A 79 21.39 13.42 -2.28
N LEU A 80 22.19 12.38 -2.04
CA LEU A 80 21.92 11.40 -1.00
C LEU A 80 21.87 12.05 0.39
N ASN A 81 22.83 12.93 0.69
CA ASN A 81 22.90 13.62 1.98
C ASN A 81 21.67 14.51 2.22
N ILE A 82 21.20 15.24 1.21
CA ILE A 82 19.99 16.08 1.33
C ILE A 82 18.76 15.20 1.57
N TRP A 83 18.62 14.07 0.88
CA TRP A 83 17.52 13.14 1.12
C TRP A 83 17.55 12.56 2.53
N THR A 84 18.71 12.12 3.02
CA THR A 84 18.86 11.60 4.38
C THR A 84 18.44 12.64 5.42
N GLN A 85 18.94 13.88 5.30
CA GLN A 85 18.56 14.97 6.20
C GLN A 85 17.07 15.30 6.13
N ALA A 86 16.48 15.30 4.93
CA ALA A 86 15.06 15.53 4.74
C ALA A 86 14.23 14.49 5.49
N ILE A 87 14.56 13.21 5.32
CA ILE A 87 13.85 12.09 5.95
C ILE A 87 14.00 12.15 7.46
N GLU A 88 15.22 12.29 7.97
CA GLU A 88 15.50 12.36 9.41
C GLU A 88 14.72 13.50 10.06
N ARG A 89 14.72 14.69 9.44
CA ARG A 89 13.98 15.85 9.93
C ARG A 89 12.48 15.55 10.03
N VAL A 90 11.86 15.05 8.96
CA VAL A 90 10.42 14.82 8.90
C VAL A 90 9.99 13.73 9.89
N ILE A 91 10.77 12.65 10.01
CA ILE A 91 10.50 11.58 10.97
C ILE A 91 10.53 12.13 12.40
N VAL A 92 11.57 12.89 12.75
CA VAL A 92 11.75 13.44 14.10
C VAL A 92 10.69 14.49 14.44
N SER A 93 10.35 15.38 13.50
CA SER A 93 9.42 16.48 13.77
C SER A 93 7.95 16.07 13.69
N HIS A 94 7.58 15.23 12.73
CA HIS A 94 6.18 15.00 12.37
C HIS A 94 5.78 13.52 12.28
N GLY A 95 6.72 12.58 12.29
CA GLY A 95 6.44 11.16 12.08
C GLY A 95 5.31 10.63 12.97
N LYS A 96 5.39 10.86 14.29
CA LYS A 96 4.34 10.43 15.23
C LYS A 96 2.99 11.10 14.94
N SER A 97 2.98 12.39 14.61
CA SER A 97 1.75 13.13 14.31
C SER A 97 1.08 12.62 13.02
N TYR A 98 1.86 12.26 12.00
CA TYR A 98 1.33 11.74 10.73
C TYR A 98 0.75 10.35 10.90
N VAL A 99 1.41 9.47 11.65
CA VAL A 99 0.86 8.14 11.98
C VAL A 99 -0.47 8.30 12.71
N GLN A 100 -0.51 9.14 13.75
CA GLN A 100 -1.72 9.38 14.53
C GLN A 100 -2.85 10.01 13.70
N HIS A 101 -2.52 10.91 12.77
CA HIS A 101 -3.52 11.49 11.86
C HIS A 101 -4.11 10.42 10.96
N THR A 102 -3.25 9.61 10.33
CA THR A 102 -3.67 8.56 9.41
C THR A 102 -4.51 7.50 10.13
N GLU A 103 -4.13 7.10 11.34
CA GLU A 103 -4.91 6.21 12.19
C GLU A 103 -6.32 6.77 12.46
N ARG A 104 -6.43 8.05 12.82
CA ARG A 104 -7.75 8.70 13.01
C ARG A 104 -8.59 8.71 11.75
N VAL A 105 -7.98 8.98 10.59
CA VAL A 105 -8.68 8.99 9.30
C VAL A 105 -9.19 7.58 8.95
N ILE A 106 -8.37 6.55 9.17
CA ILE A 106 -8.74 5.13 8.97
C ILE A 106 -9.91 4.75 9.89
N LEU A 107 -9.81 5.06 11.19
CA LEU A 107 -10.86 4.72 12.15
C LEU A 107 -12.18 5.45 11.86
N SER A 108 -12.11 6.73 11.48
CA SER A 108 -13.32 7.50 11.11
C SER A 108 -13.99 6.94 9.85
N ALA A 109 -13.20 6.53 8.85
CA ALA A 109 -13.73 5.88 7.65
C ALA A 109 -14.35 4.51 7.97
N TRP A 110 -13.75 3.75 8.89
CA TRP A 110 -14.30 2.48 9.37
C TRP A 110 -15.71 2.65 9.96
N GLU A 111 -15.87 3.59 10.89
CA GLU A 111 -17.14 3.87 11.56
C GLU A 111 -18.23 4.34 10.59
N THR A 112 -17.85 5.07 9.55
CA THR A 112 -18.80 5.71 8.62
C THR A 112 -19.20 4.80 7.47
N GLU A 113 -18.28 3.99 6.94
CA GLU A 113 -18.46 3.37 5.62
C GLU A 113 -18.36 1.84 5.59
N ASN A 114 -17.99 1.15 6.67
CA ASN A 114 -17.76 -0.32 6.66
C ASN A 114 -16.83 -0.79 5.51
N CYS A 115 -16.06 0.14 4.92
CA CYS A 115 -15.37 0.00 3.63
C CYS A 115 -13.93 -0.52 3.76
N LEU A 116 -13.49 -0.71 4.99
CA LEU A 116 -12.21 -1.29 5.32
C LEU A 116 -12.48 -2.71 5.82
N THR A 117 -11.60 -3.64 5.51
CA THR A 117 -11.57 -4.97 6.14
C THR A 117 -10.29 -5.05 6.95
N LEU A 118 -10.40 -4.75 8.24
CA LEU A 118 -9.42 -5.18 9.21
C LEU A 118 -9.74 -6.64 9.46
N LYS A 119 -8.91 -7.57 8.97
CA LYS A 119 -8.76 -8.87 9.64
C LYS A 119 -8.07 -8.60 11.00
N LEU A 120 -8.70 -7.82 11.86
CA LEU A 120 -8.36 -7.70 13.25
C LEU A 120 -9.44 -8.50 13.99
N MET A 121 -8.98 -9.45 14.79
CA MET A 121 -9.76 -10.36 15.64
C MET A 121 -10.31 -11.61 14.93
N SER A 122 -9.45 -12.61 14.77
CA SER A 122 -9.80 -14.02 15.03
C SER A 122 -8.71 -14.66 15.85
#